data_AF-A0A1Y4BJ07-F1
#
_entry.id   AF-A0A1Y4BJ07-F1
#
_cell.length_a   1.000
_cell.length_b   1.000
_cell.length_c   1.000
_cell.angle_alpha   90.00
_cell.angle_beta   90.00
_cell.angle_gamma   90.00
#
_symmetry.space_group_name_H-M   'P 1'
#
loop_
_entity.id
_entity.type
_entity.pdbx_description
1 polymer ?
#
loop_
_entity_poly.entity_id
_entity_poly.type
_entity_poly.pdbx_seq_one_letter_code
_entity_poly.pdbx_strand_id
1 'polypeptide(L)'
;MIEMLVVIRGAGDIASGIALRLHRAGMRVVMCDLAVPTSIRRTVCFSEAIRLGETLVEDVRGMLCGNVEAARAAVAAGDVAVLVDPKAACVRDLAPDALVDAILAKRNLGTTRDMAPVVIGVGPGFTARQDCDAAVETMRGHYLGRVYYEGSPIPNTAVPGLIGGYAGERVMRAPADGVFEPCVEIGAQVKAGDVCATVAGEPMCATIDGVVRGLLQAGVPVRAGMKSGDVDPRCHPEYIESSSDKALAVGGGVLEAILSLSGALGEKNVRVPDDFAEKTVQTAPLNGSLSDAGFVSAIADELAAGRRVGFASLLATRGSMPRHEGARLAVTEKDRLLGTVGGGAIERLAIERARAARDGGSPSLAWYRTGDEMACGGDALLAVRSLTADDLPVLLALRDALEHDESASVTERWSDPAAPTLELAPAARLAGPTWDDARATYREPVAAPSRLHVFGAGHVGAALVAMASAVGFECHVYDDRPELATSANLPAATSVTCGAFDELAAGAVIGPRDSVVVLTHGHAHDETVLLAVLSRDVQPAYVGCIGSARKAALAREHLVAAGVPQERVDAVAMPIGLAIGAVTPAEIALAIVAQLVRRRVERRGAGPGKGERA
;
A
#
# COMPACT_ATOMS: atom_id res chain seq x y z
N MET A 1 30.26 20.86 7.14
CA MET A 1 28.88 20.55 7.54
C MET A 1 28.01 21.70 7.07
N ILE A 2 26.76 21.42 6.69
CA ILE A 2 25.81 22.43 6.23
C ILE A 2 25.42 23.27 7.45
N GLU A 3 25.97 24.48 7.60
CA GLU A 3 25.57 25.42 8.66
C GLU A 3 24.28 26.15 8.26
N MET A 4 23.16 25.41 8.18
CA MET A 4 21.86 26.01 7.89
C MET A 4 21.11 26.39 9.16
N LEU A 5 20.54 27.60 9.17
CA LEU A 5 19.61 28.08 10.17
C LEU A 5 18.18 27.82 9.71
N VAL A 6 17.42 27.06 10.50
CA VAL A 6 16.02 26.76 10.24
C VAL A 6 15.14 27.32 11.35
N VAL A 7 14.13 28.11 10.96
CA VAL A 7 13.07 28.54 11.90
C VAL A 7 11.86 27.63 11.73
N ILE A 8 11.31 27.13 12.84
CA ILE A 8 10.09 26.32 12.87
C ILE A 8 8.99 27.10 13.58
N ARG A 9 7.86 27.32 12.90
CA ARG A 9 6.65 27.83 13.53
C ARG A 9 5.93 26.67 14.22
N GLY A 10 5.73 26.78 15.53
CA GLY A 10 5.24 25.75 16.43
C GLY A 10 6.38 25.02 17.15
N ALA A 11 6.17 24.64 18.41
CA ALA A 11 7.09 23.81 19.20
C ALA A 11 6.40 22.62 19.89
N GLY A 12 5.20 22.24 19.42
CA GLY A 12 4.48 21.04 19.85
C GLY A 12 5.04 19.72 19.28
N ASP A 13 4.29 18.62 19.42
CA ASP A 13 4.76 17.23 19.17
C ASP A 13 5.37 17.03 17.77
N ILE A 14 4.63 17.42 16.72
CA ILE A 14 5.11 17.26 15.33
C ILE A 14 6.30 18.18 15.03
N ALA A 15 6.23 19.43 15.48
CA ALA A 15 7.32 20.39 15.31
C ALA A 15 8.60 19.93 16.02
N SER A 16 8.47 19.30 17.19
CA SER A 16 9.61 18.77 17.94
C SER A 16 10.25 17.57 17.26
N GLY A 17 9.44 16.66 16.67
CA GLY A 17 9.99 15.59 15.84
C GLY A 17 10.72 16.10 14.58
N ILE A 18 10.27 17.21 14.00
CA ILE A 18 11.00 17.90 12.93
C ILE A 18 12.32 18.45 13.47
N ALA A 19 12.29 19.21 14.57
CA ALA A 19 13.48 19.80 15.19
C ALA A 19 14.56 18.75 15.50
N LEU A 20 14.17 17.59 16.06
CA LEU A 20 15.10 16.48 16.32
C LEU A 20 15.82 16.00 15.05
N ARG A 21 15.08 15.84 13.94
CA ARG A 21 15.66 15.38 12.67
C ARG A 21 16.61 16.41 12.08
N LEU A 22 16.24 17.69 12.10
CA LEU A 22 17.07 18.77 11.57
C LEU A 22 18.32 18.99 12.41
N HIS A 23 18.18 19.00 13.74
CA HIS A 23 19.30 19.13 14.68
C HIS A 23 20.29 17.97 14.54
N ARG A 24 19.82 16.73 14.52
CA ARG A 24 20.67 15.53 14.30
C ARG A 24 21.32 15.51 12.90
N ALA A 25 20.75 16.22 11.92
CA ALA A 25 21.36 16.44 10.61
C ALA A 25 22.40 17.58 10.59
N GLY A 26 22.64 18.24 11.73
CA GLY A 26 23.63 19.30 11.91
C GLY A 26 23.10 20.72 11.66
N MET A 27 21.78 20.91 11.52
CA MET A 27 21.18 22.23 11.31
C MET A 27 20.94 22.95 12.64
N ARG A 28 21.06 24.28 12.62
CA ARG A 28 20.73 25.18 13.74
C ARG A 28 19.23 25.43 13.74
N VAL A 29 18.54 25.11 14.84
CA VAL A 29 17.07 25.16 14.89
C VAL A 29 16.59 26.21 15.89
N VAL A 30 15.75 27.12 15.42
CA VAL A 30 14.98 28.05 16.26
C VAL A 30 13.50 27.69 16.12
N MET A 31 12.77 27.56 17.22
CA MET A 31 11.34 27.25 17.25
C MET A 31 10.57 28.42 17.86
N CYS A 32 9.36 28.66 17.37
CA CYS A 32 8.48 29.72 17.87
C CYS A 32 7.15 29.14 18.34
N ASP A 33 6.65 29.54 19.51
CA ASP A 33 5.35 29.08 20.01
C ASP A 33 4.61 30.17 20.80
N LEU A 34 3.42 29.82 21.30
CA LEU A 34 2.58 30.61 22.19
C LEU A 34 3.23 30.78 23.57
N ALA A 35 2.94 31.91 24.22
CA ALA A 35 3.35 32.14 25.62
C ALA A 35 2.79 31.11 26.60
N VAL A 36 1.62 30.54 26.26
CA VAL A 36 1.00 29.43 26.99
C VAL A 36 0.85 28.26 26.00
N PRO A 37 1.82 27.34 25.95
CA PRO A 37 1.78 26.21 25.03
C PRO A 37 0.57 25.31 25.24
N THR A 38 0.02 24.77 24.16
CA THR A 38 -1.12 23.85 24.20
C THR A 38 -0.74 22.40 23.82
N SER A 39 0.54 22.06 23.94
CA SER A 39 1.05 20.72 23.69
C SER A 39 0.64 19.78 24.82
N ILE A 40 -0.10 18.70 24.52
CA ILE A 40 -0.45 17.71 25.54
C ILE A 40 0.69 16.72 25.82
N ARG A 41 1.49 16.33 24.82
CA ARG A 41 2.61 15.39 24.98
C ARG A 41 3.88 16.14 25.40
N ARG A 42 3.79 16.82 26.54
CA ARG A 42 4.77 17.81 27.03
C ARG A 42 6.19 17.27 27.16
N THR A 43 6.33 16.03 27.58
CA THR A 43 7.60 15.31 27.76
C THR A 43 8.41 15.15 26.46
N VAL A 44 7.80 15.34 25.29
CA VAL A 44 8.47 15.25 23.99
C VAL A 44 8.29 16.52 23.15
N CYS A 45 7.98 17.65 23.79
CA CYS A 45 7.78 18.93 23.11
C CYS A 45 8.79 19.98 23.59
N PHE A 46 9.48 20.63 22.66
CA PHE A 46 10.38 21.75 22.97
C PHE A 46 9.64 22.97 23.52
N SER A 47 8.34 23.10 23.26
CA SER A 47 7.48 24.12 23.88
C SER A 47 7.53 24.10 25.40
N GLU A 48 7.90 22.98 26.04
CA GLU A 48 8.01 22.90 27.50
C GLU A 48 9.13 23.79 28.06
N ALA A 49 10.14 24.14 27.25
CA ALA A 49 11.16 25.12 27.63
C ALA A 49 10.55 26.50 27.98
N ILE A 50 9.41 26.87 27.39
CA ILE A 50 8.72 28.14 27.70
C ILE A 50 8.29 28.19 29.17
N ARG A 51 7.93 27.04 29.75
CA ARG A 51 7.51 26.95 31.15
C ARG A 51 8.68 26.71 32.09
N LEU A 52 9.66 25.91 31.67
CA LEU A 52 10.74 25.42 32.51
C LEU A 52 12.05 26.22 32.37
N GLY A 53 12.14 27.11 31.39
CA GLY A 53 13.39 27.78 30.98
C GLY A 53 14.25 26.91 30.04
N GLU A 54 14.24 25.61 30.24
CA GLU A 54 14.90 24.62 29.38
C GLU A 54 14.15 23.29 29.40
N THR A 55 14.40 22.44 28.42
CA THR A 55 13.86 21.07 28.37
C THR A 55 14.81 20.15 27.62
N LEU A 56 14.72 18.85 27.89
CA LEU A 56 15.42 17.81 27.14
C LEU A 56 14.38 16.96 26.42
N VAL A 57 14.44 16.93 25.10
CA VAL A 57 13.61 16.05 24.27
C VAL A 57 14.54 14.98 23.70
N GLU A 58 14.39 13.76 24.19
CA GLU A 58 15.33 12.66 23.94
C GLU A 58 16.77 13.06 24.34
N ASP A 59 17.67 13.23 23.37
CA ASP A 59 19.08 13.59 23.55
C ASP A 59 19.36 15.06 23.16
N VAL A 60 18.33 15.85 22.84
CA VAL A 60 18.48 17.23 22.35
C VAL A 60 17.92 18.24 23.36
N ARG A 61 18.75 19.20 23.74
CA ARG A 61 18.38 20.28 24.67
C ARG A 61 17.71 21.44 23.95
N GLY A 62 16.61 21.92 24.52
CA GLY A 62 15.91 23.12 24.10
C GLY A 62 15.97 24.21 25.16
N MET A 63 16.21 25.46 24.74
CA MET A 63 16.42 26.60 25.62
C MET A 63 15.43 27.72 25.32
N LEU A 64 14.74 28.23 26.34
CA LEU A 64 13.94 29.44 26.22
C LEU A 64 14.86 30.64 25.99
N CYS A 65 14.60 31.37 24.92
CA CYS A 65 15.33 32.58 24.55
C CYS A 65 14.42 33.80 24.69
N GLY A 66 14.93 34.88 25.27
CA GLY A 66 14.16 36.12 25.45
C GLY A 66 14.15 37.02 24.21
N ASN A 67 15.10 36.82 23.29
CA ASN A 67 15.28 37.63 22.08
C ASN A 67 16.08 36.86 21.02
N VAL A 68 16.25 37.48 19.84
CA VAL A 68 16.94 36.93 18.68
C VAL A 68 18.43 36.69 18.97
N GLU A 69 19.08 37.58 19.73
CA GLU A 69 20.49 37.46 20.09
C GLU A 69 20.75 36.22 20.97
N ALA A 70 19.90 36.00 21.97
CA ALA A 70 19.93 34.81 22.82
C ALA A 70 19.66 33.54 21.99
N ALA A 71 18.72 33.60 21.04
CA ALA A 71 18.47 32.47 20.14
C ALA A 71 19.69 32.13 19.28
N ARG A 72 20.38 33.14 18.72
CA ARG A 72 21.64 32.95 17.97
C ARG A 72 22.73 32.31 18.83
N ALA A 73 22.86 32.74 20.08
CA ALA A 73 23.83 32.17 21.01
C ALA A 73 23.51 30.70 21.35
N ALA A 74 22.24 30.37 21.62
CA ALA A 74 21.81 29.00 21.92
C ALA A 74 22.08 28.05 20.76
N VAL A 75 21.69 28.41 19.53
CA VAL A 75 21.94 27.54 18.36
C VAL A 75 23.42 27.43 18.01
N ALA A 76 24.24 28.44 18.32
CA ALA A 76 25.69 28.37 18.18
C ALA A 76 26.33 27.42 19.21
N ALA A 77 25.74 27.30 20.40
CA ALA A 77 26.13 26.34 21.43
C ALA A 77 25.67 24.90 21.13
N GLY A 78 24.87 24.70 20.07
CA GLY A 78 24.34 23.40 19.69
C GLY A 78 22.99 23.06 20.33
N ASP A 79 22.32 24.01 20.97
CA ASP A 79 20.97 23.83 21.53
C ASP A 79 19.88 24.21 20.51
N VAL A 80 18.66 23.70 20.72
CA VAL A 80 17.46 24.22 20.03
C VAL A 80 16.98 25.47 20.74
N ALA A 81 16.91 26.61 20.06
CA ALA A 81 16.37 27.84 20.65
C ALA A 81 14.84 27.85 20.57
N VAL A 82 14.16 28.23 21.64
CA VAL A 82 12.69 28.34 21.69
C VAL A 82 12.31 29.77 22.06
N LEU A 83 11.49 30.42 21.21
CA LEU A 83 11.02 31.80 21.37
C LEU A 83 9.52 31.84 21.61
N VAL A 84 9.08 32.71 22.52
CA VAL A 84 7.67 33.10 22.64
C VAL A 84 7.37 34.13 21.55
N ASP A 85 7.01 33.63 20.37
CA ASP A 85 6.78 34.43 19.17
C ASP A 85 5.72 33.77 18.27
N PRO A 86 4.43 33.86 18.62
CA PRO A 86 3.38 33.12 17.91
C PRO A 86 3.19 33.55 16.45
N LYS A 87 3.73 34.70 16.06
CA LYS A 87 3.70 35.20 14.68
C LYS A 87 4.99 34.90 13.91
N ALA A 88 6.00 34.33 14.57
CA ALA A 88 7.34 34.13 14.04
C ALA A 88 7.93 35.43 13.44
N ALA A 89 7.72 36.56 14.11
CA ALA A 89 8.28 37.85 13.72
C ALA A 89 9.82 37.83 13.68
N CYS A 90 10.45 36.98 14.48
CA CYS A 90 11.90 36.77 14.50
C CYS A 90 12.47 36.30 13.17
N VAL A 91 11.67 35.72 12.25
CA VAL A 91 12.12 35.28 10.92
C VAL A 91 12.82 36.41 10.17
N ARG A 92 12.30 37.64 10.25
CA ARG A 92 12.87 38.80 9.56
C ARG A 92 14.28 39.13 10.05
N ASP A 93 14.49 39.06 11.36
CA ASP A 93 15.74 39.49 12.00
C ASP A 93 16.75 38.32 12.08
N LEU A 94 16.26 37.08 12.10
CA LEU A 94 17.07 35.85 12.02
C LEU A 94 17.57 35.61 10.59
N ALA A 95 16.76 35.94 9.58
CA ALA A 95 16.98 35.66 8.17
C ALA A 95 17.41 34.20 7.93
N PRO A 96 16.54 33.22 8.26
CA PRO A 96 16.90 31.81 8.17
C PRO A 96 17.01 31.34 6.72
N ASP A 97 17.77 30.27 6.51
CA ASP A 97 17.87 29.60 5.22
C ASP A 97 16.59 28.83 4.87
N ALA A 98 15.87 28.37 5.89
CA ALA A 98 14.57 27.72 5.72
C ALA A 98 13.58 28.10 6.84
N LEU A 99 12.30 28.17 6.47
CA LEU A 99 11.15 28.31 7.36
C LEU A 99 10.25 27.09 7.24
N VAL A 100 9.90 26.47 8.38
CA VAL A 100 8.95 25.35 8.43
C VAL A 100 7.73 25.77 9.24
N ASP A 101 6.54 25.76 8.64
CA ASP A 101 5.29 25.95 9.39
C ASP A 101 4.73 24.60 9.84
N ALA A 102 4.90 24.30 11.13
CA ALA A 102 4.46 23.08 11.78
C ALA A 102 3.39 23.34 12.86
N ILE A 103 2.67 24.46 12.79
CA ILE A 103 1.59 24.81 13.73
C ILE A 103 0.40 23.82 13.60
N LEU A 104 0.22 23.24 12.41
CA LEU A 104 -0.88 22.31 12.09
C LEU A 104 -2.28 22.90 12.29
N ALA A 105 -2.44 24.19 12.00
CA ALA A 105 -3.71 24.91 12.08
C ALA A 105 -4.80 24.42 11.12
N LYS A 106 -4.46 23.50 10.19
CA LYS A 106 -5.36 22.95 9.14
C LYS A 106 -5.79 23.97 8.09
N ARG A 107 -5.20 25.17 8.15
CA ARG A 107 -5.33 26.30 7.21
C ARG A 107 -4.07 27.15 7.32
N ASN A 108 -3.67 27.79 6.23
CA ASN A 108 -2.58 28.76 6.25
C ASN A 108 -2.98 29.99 7.10
N LEU A 109 -2.14 30.35 8.09
CA LEU A 109 -2.35 31.50 9.00
C LEU A 109 -1.42 32.68 8.69
N GLY A 110 -0.93 32.77 7.46
CA GLY A 110 -0.06 33.86 6.99
C GLY A 110 1.40 33.46 6.83
N THR A 111 1.66 32.19 6.52
CA THR A 111 2.96 31.74 6.00
C THR A 111 2.96 31.92 4.49
N THR A 112 4.01 32.54 3.95
CA THR A 112 4.16 32.82 2.52
C THR A 112 5.56 32.44 2.05
N ARG A 113 5.70 32.19 0.75
CA ARG A 113 6.95 31.72 0.11
C ARG A 113 8.11 32.71 0.21
N ASP A 114 7.85 33.98 0.43
CA ASP A 114 8.85 35.05 0.53
C ASP A 114 9.45 35.20 1.94
N MET A 115 8.98 34.45 2.94
CA MET A 115 9.46 34.56 4.31
C MET A 115 10.90 34.00 4.52
N ALA A 116 11.34 33.08 3.67
CA ALA A 116 12.70 32.51 3.68
C ALA A 116 13.04 31.96 2.28
N PRO A 117 14.32 31.68 1.98
CA PRO A 117 14.70 31.05 0.70
C PRO A 117 14.04 29.69 0.45
N VAL A 118 13.76 28.93 1.52
CA VAL A 118 13.02 27.67 1.47
C VAL A 118 11.88 27.72 2.47
N VAL A 119 10.63 27.64 2.02
CA VAL A 119 9.44 27.62 2.90
C VAL A 119 8.71 26.29 2.78
N ILE A 120 8.50 25.60 3.90
CA ILE A 120 7.82 24.30 3.97
C ILE A 120 6.57 24.38 4.82
N GLY A 121 5.43 23.99 4.25
CA GLY A 121 4.17 23.85 4.97
C GLY A 121 3.95 22.41 5.44
N VAL A 122 3.59 22.21 6.71
CA VAL A 122 3.39 20.86 7.26
C VAL A 122 1.90 20.57 7.46
N GLY A 123 1.40 19.59 6.72
CA GLY A 123 0.04 19.08 6.82
C GLY A 123 -1.02 19.88 6.03
N PRO A 124 -2.31 19.53 6.19
CA PRO A 124 -3.39 20.15 5.44
C PRO A 124 -3.48 21.66 5.70
N GLY A 125 -3.92 22.38 4.68
CA GLY A 125 -4.02 23.84 4.68
C GLY A 125 -2.87 24.56 3.99
N PHE A 126 -1.89 23.82 3.47
CA PHE A 126 -0.81 24.31 2.62
C PHE A 126 -0.86 23.69 1.24
N THR A 127 -0.58 24.49 0.23
CA THR A 127 -0.45 24.07 -1.16
C THR A 127 0.93 24.46 -1.68
N ALA A 128 1.72 23.48 -2.10
CA ALA A 128 3.03 23.71 -2.68
C ALA A 128 2.92 24.53 -3.97
N ARG A 129 3.89 25.43 -4.19
CA ARG A 129 3.95 26.48 -5.23
C ARG A 129 2.98 27.65 -5.05
N GLN A 130 2.01 27.54 -4.15
CA GLN A 130 1.08 28.63 -3.82
C GLN A 130 1.45 29.26 -2.47
N ASP A 131 1.37 28.50 -1.38
CA ASP A 131 1.61 28.97 -0.02
C ASP A 131 3.08 28.82 0.41
N CYS A 132 3.70 27.73 -0.02
CA CYS A 132 5.04 27.28 0.36
C CYS A 132 5.75 26.63 -0.84
N ASP A 133 7.05 26.40 -0.76
CA ASP A 133 7.83 25.75 -1.82
C ASP A 133 7.64 24.23 -1.85
N ALA A 134 7.40 23.63 -0.68
CA ALA A 134 6.96 22.25 -0.55
C ALA A 134 5.97 22.08 0.61
N ALA A 135 5.11 21.08 0.52
CA ALA A 135 4.18 20.69 1.58
C ALA A 135 4.42 19.25 2.01
N VAL A 136 4.36 18.96 3.32
CA VAL A 136 4.65 17.61 3.85
C VAL A 136 3.38 16.95 4.40
N GLU A 137 3.15 15.70 3.99
CA GLU A 137 2.00 14.92 4.44
C GLU A 137 2.08 14.54 5.92
N THR A 138 0.95 14.65 6.61
CA THR A 138 0.83 14.31 8.04
C THR A 138 -0.22 13.25 8.33
N MET A 139 -1.04 12.87 7.35
CA MET A 139 -1.99 11.77 7.47
C MET A 139 -1.23 10.44 7.65
N ARG A 140 -1.66 9.63 8.62
CA ARG A 140 -1.09 8.29 8.79
C ARG A 140 -1.53 7.41 7.61
N GLY A 141 -0.61 6.62 7.08
CA GLY A 141 -0.84 5.77 5.91
C GLY A 141 0.38 5.78 4.99
N HIS A 142 0.19 5.34 3.75
CA HIS A 142 1.26 5.19 2.76
C HIS A 142 1.98 6.49 2.39
N TYR A 143 1.35 7.64 2.64
CA TYR A 143 1.88 8.95 2.27
C TYR A 143 2.51 9.70 3.44
N LEU A 144 2.47 9.16 4.66
CA LEU A 144 2.97 9.85 5.84
C LEU A 144 4.43 10.31 5.67
N GLY A 145 4.67 11.62 5.79
CA GLY A 145 6.00 12.21 5.59
C GLY A 145 6.38 12.46 4.13
N ARG A 146 5.51 12.13 3.16
CA ARG A 146 5.76 12.42 1.74
C ARG A 146 5.84 13.93 1.50
N VAL A 147 6.80 14.33 0.68
CA VAL A 147 6.96 15.72 0.21
C VAL A 147 6.16 15.92 -1.08
N TYR A 148 5.34 16.95 -1.10
CA TYR A 148 4.68 17.47 -2.29
C TYR A 148 5.40 18.75 -2.72
N TYR A 149 6.01 18.72 -3.89
CA TYR A 149 6.58 19.91 -4.56
C TYR A 149 5.56 20.61 -5.46
N GLU A 150 4.38 20.01 -5.62
CA GLU A 150 3.20 20.53 -6.29
C GLU A 150 1.97 19.86 -5.66
N GLY A 151 0.89 20.63 -5.44
CA GLY A 151 -0.34 20.16 -4.78
C GLY A 151 -0.33 20.29 -3.25
N SER A 152 -1.30 19.64 -2.60
CA SER A 152 -1.59 19.83 -1.17
C SER A 152 -1.65 18.48 -0.41
N PRO A 153 -1.25 18.43 0.87
CA PRO A 153 -1.50 17.27 1.73
C PRO A 153 -2.99 16.95 1.89
N ILE A 154 -3.30 15.70 2.23
CA ILE A 154 -4.66 15.19 2.38
C ILE A 154 -5.45 16.09 3.37
N PRO A 155 -6.68 16.52 3.01
CA PRO A 155 -7.53 17.32 3.88
C PRO A 155 -7.73 16.72 5.27
N ASN A 156 -7.92 17.59 6.27
CA ASN A 156 -8.12 17.16 7.64
C ASN A 156 -9.41 16.35 7.80
N THR A 157 -9.29 15.06 8.12
CA THR A 157 -10.43 14.15 8.34
C THR A 157 -11.05 14.29 9.73
N ALA A 158 -10.43 15.05 10.65
CA ALA A 158 -10.79 15.19 12.06
C ALA A 158 -10.79 13.89 12.90
N VAL A 159 -10.52 12.73 12.29
CA VAL A 159 -10.42 11.43 12.95
C VAL A 159 -8.97 11.17 13.39
N PRO A 160 -8.69 10.95 14.69
CA PRO A 160 -7.36 10.57 15.14
C PRO A 160 -6.98 9.18 14.62
N GLY A 161 -5.69 8.95 14.35
CA GLY A 161 -5.21 7.63 13.93
C GLY A 161 -5.27 6.60 15.06
N LEU A 162 -5.48 5.34 14.66
CA LEU A 162 -5.52 4.16 15.53
C LEU A 162 -4.19 3.94 16.27
N ILE A 163 -4.28 3.68 17.58
CA ILE A 163 -3.18 3.21 18.42
C ILE A 163 -3.72 2.09 19.29
N GLY A 164 -3.16 0.88 19.17
CA GLY A 164 -3.64 -0.29 19.93
C GLY A 164 -5.12 -0.61 19.73
N GLY A 165 -5.69 -0.30 18.55
CA GLY A 165 -7.10 -0.51 18.23
C GLY A 165 -8.04 0.66 18.55
N TYR A 166 -7.56 1.73 19.21
CA TYR A 166 -8.37 2.88 19.62
C TYR A 166 -8.01 4.14 18.82
N ALA A 167 -9.00 4.96 18.44
CA ALA A 167 -8.81 6.14 17.60
C ALA A 167 -9.19 7.44 18.35
N GLY A 168 -10.49 7.77 18.39
CA GLY A 168 -10.99 8.97 19.08
C GLY A 168 -11.03 8.79 20.59
N GLU A 169 -11.28 7.56 21.03
CA GLU A 169 -11.52 7.14 22.41
C GLU A 169 -10.29 7.29 23.30
N ARG A 170 -9.09 7.46 22.74
CA ARG A 170 -7.89 7.77 23.54
C ARG A 170 -7.72 9.25 23.86
N VAL A 171 -8.38 10.13 23.11
CA VAL A 171 -8.19 11.57 23.21
C VAL A 171 -9.18 12.14 24.21
N MET A 172 -8.65 12.63 25.34
CA MET A 172 -9.45 13.33 26.34
C MET A 172 -9.67 14.79 25.92
N ARG A 173 -10.92 15.23 26.04
CA ARG A 173 -11.36 16.57 25.62
C ARG A 173 -11.96 17.32 26.80
N ALA A 174 -11.69 18.62 26.88
CA ALA A 174 -12.26 19.49 27.91
C ALA A 174 -13.80 19.42 27.90
N PRO A 175 -14.46 19.18 29.04
CA PRO A 175 -15.92 19.08 29.12
C PRO A 175 -16.61 20.44 28.98
N ALA A 176 -15.95 21.52 29.42
CA ALA A 176 -16.47 22.88 29.44
C ALA A 176 -15.41 23.91 29.00
N ASP A 177 -15.82 25.17 28.88
CA ASP A 177 -14.92 26.31 28.80
C ASP A 177 -14.39 26.63 30.21
N GLY A 178 -13.08 26.89 30.36
CA GLY A 178 -12.51 27.23 31.65
C GLY A 178 -11.01 27.04 31.77
N VAL A 179 -10.52 27.09 33.01
CA VAL A 179 -9.12 26.80 33.34
C VAL A 179 -8.96 25.30 33.53
N PHE A 180 -7.94 24.72 32.87
CA PHE A 180 -7.59 23.32 32.98
C PHE A 180 -6.73 23.04 34.22
N GLU A 181 -7.16 22.09 35.05
CA GLU A 181 -6.46 21.69 36.28
C GLU A 181 -6.24 20.17 36.28
N PRO A 182 -5.02 19.66 36.07
CA PRO A 182 -4.73 18.23 36.06
C PRO A 182 -4.91 17.60 37.44
N CYS A 183 -5.47 16.39 37.48
CA CYS A 183 -5.60 15.58 38.71
C CYS A 183 -4.60 14.41 38.76
N VAL A 184 -3.97 14.10 37.62
CA VAL A 184 -2.95 13.06 37.45
C VAL A 184 -1.77 13.61 36.65
N GLU A 185 -0.64 12.91 36.68
CA GLU A 185 0.54 13.25 35.89
C GLU A 185 0.65 12.39 34.62
N ILE A 186 1.43 12.87 33.65
CA ILE A 186 1.84 12.04 32.50
C ILE A 186 2.62 10.83 33.04
N GLY A 187 2.27 9.63 32.55
CA GLY A 187 2.79 8.35 33.03
C GLY A 187 1.88 7.63 34.03
N ALA A 188 0.84 8.29 34.55
CA ALA A 188 -0.15 7.64 35.42
C ALA A 188 -0.93 6.54 34.67
N GLN A 189 -1.13 5.39 35.35
CA GLN A 189 -2.06 4.37 34.89
C GLN A 189 -3.49 4.77 35.26
N VAL A 190 -4.41 4.65 34.31
CA VAL A 190 -5.82 5.03 34.48
C VAL A 190 -6.72 3.96 33.91
N LYS A 191 -7.91 3.82 34.49
CA LYS A 191 -9.03 3.05 33.96
C LYS A 191 -10.06 3.98 33.34
N ALA A 192 -10.85 3.44 32.42
CA ALA A 192 -12.01 4.15 31.90
C ALA A 192 -12.93 4.60 33.06
N GLY A 193 -13.22 5.90 33.10
CA GLY A 193 -13.99 6.56 34.17
C GLY A 193 -13.15 7.32 35.20
N ASP A 194 -11.85 7.06 35.31
CA ASP A 194 -10.97 7.76 36.25
C ASP A 194 -10.85 9.25 35.91
N VAL A 195 -10.98 10.12 36.90
CA VAL A 195 -10.87 11.58 36.73
C VAL A 195 -9.41 11.96 36.51
N CYS A 196 -9.08 12.44 35.31
CA CYS A 196 -7.72 12.81 34.93
C CYS A 196 -7.44 14.31 35.10
N ALA A 197 -8.47 15.15 35.00
CA ALA A 197 -8.38 16.60 35.22
C ALA A 197 -9.75 17.18 35.56
N THR A 198 -9.79 18.46 35.91
CA THR A 198 -11.02 19.25 35.97
C THR A 198 -10.92 20.49 35.08
N VAL A 199 -12.05 20.95 34.57
CA VAL A 199 -12.17 22.22 33.83
C VAL A 199 -13.35 23.00 34.40
N ALA A 200 -13.08 24.17 35.00
CA ALA A 200 -14.08 24.94 35.73
C ALA A 200 -14.85 24.12 36.80
N GLY A 201 -14.19 23.12 37.40
CA GLY A 201 -14.78 22.21 38.38
C GLY A 201 -15.48 20.98 37.80
N GLU A 202 -15.65 20.89 36.47
CA GLU A 202 -16.22 19.71 35.82
C GLU A 202 -15.15 18.63 35.56
N PRO A 203 -15.40 17.35 35.90
CA PRO A 203 -14.42 16.27 35.74
C PRO A 203 -14.22 15.88 34.27
N MET A 204 -12.97 15.77 33.86
CA MET A 204 -12.54 15.17 32.60
C MET A 204 -11.98 13.77 32.88
N CYS A 205 -12.73 12.74 32.49
CA CYS A 205 -12.38 11.34 32.75
C CYS A 205 -11.61 10.69 31.59
N ALA A 206 -10.82 9.66 31.91
CA ALA A 206 -10.29 8.74 30.92
C ALA A 206 -11.43 7.95 30.27
N THR A 207 -11.37 7.79 28.96
CA THR A 207 -12.37 7.07 28.15
C THR A 207 -11.97 5.63 27.85
N ILE A 208 -10.71 5.28 28.09
CA ILE A 208 -10.14 3.94 27.93
C ILE A 208 -9.16 3.66 29.06
N ASP A 209 -8.85 2.38 29.26
CA ASP A 209 -7.76 1.94 30.12
C ASP A 209 -6.41 2.23 29.45
N GLY A 210 -5.40 2.61 30.23
CA GLY A 210 -4.05 2.76 29.70
C GLY A 210 -3.14 3.65 30.56
N VAL A 211 -2.13 4.22 29.91
CA VAL A 211 -1.20 5.18 30.51
C VAL A 211 -1.49 6.57 29.96
N VAL A 212 -1.62 7.58 30.82
CA VAL A 212 -1.74 8.98 30.41
C VAL A 212 -0.44 9.39 29.70
N ARG A 213 -0.49 9.47 28.37
CA ARG A 213 0.68 9.78 27.53
C ARG A 213 0.81 11.26 27.22
N GLY A 214 -0.27 12.01 27.36
CA GLY A 214 -0.26 13.47 27.25
C GLY A 214 -1.35 14.10 28.09
N LEU A 215 -1.04 15.26 28.67
CA LEU A 215 -1.95 16.06 29.47
C LEU A 215 -1.48 17.52 29.46
N LEU A 216 -2.42 18.46 29.30
CA LEU A 216 -2.11 19.89 29.45
C LEU A 216 -1.58 20.19 30.86
N GLN A 217 -0.81 21.25 30.99
CA GLN A 217 -0.39 21.81 32.28
C GLN A 217 -1.52 22.58 32.96
N ALA A 218 -1.41 22.74 34.28
CA ALA A 218 -2.33 23.54 35.08
C ALA A 218 -2.39 25.00 34.60
N GLY A 219 -3.55 25.64 34.72
CA GLY A 219 -3.73 27.06 34.39
C GLY A 219 -4.00 27.37 32.92
N VAL A 220 -4.00 26.38 32.02
CA VAL A 220 -4.24 26.61 30.58
C VAL A 220 -5.72 26.92 30.34
N PRO A 221 -6.07 28.05 29.68
CA PRO A 221 -7.44 28.30 29.25
C PRO A 221 -7.82 27.33 28.12
N VAL A 222 -8.92 26.60 28.30
CA VAL A 222 -9.45 25.64 27.33
C VAL A 222 -10.91 25.95 27.01
N ARG A 223 -11.34 25.48 25.84
CA ARG A 223 -12.74 25.50 25.41
C ARG A 223 -13.32 24.09 25.37
N ALA A 224 -14.63 23.96 25.53
CA ALA A 224 -15.33 22.68 25.44
C ALA A 224 -14.95 21.95 24.13
N GLY A 225 -14.62 20.67 24.24
CA GLY A 225 -14.17 19.83 23.13
C GLY A 225 -12.69 20.01 22.72
N MET A 226 -11.96 20.97 23.30
CA MET A 226 -10.52 21.13 23.08
C MET A 226 -9.79 19.87 23.53
N LYS A 227 -8.82 19.42 22.73
CA LYS A 227 -7.96 18.29 23.07
C LYS A 227 -7.06 18.68 24.24
N SER A 228 -7.23 17.99 25.36
CA SER A 228 -6.56 18.33 26.63
C SER A 228 -5.79 17.17 27.26
N GLY A 229 -5.94 15.95 26.73
CA GLY A 229 -5.10 14.81 27.09
C GLY A 229 -5.18 13.65 26.10
N ASP A 230 -4.38 12.62 26.34
CA ASP A 230 -4.25 11.42 25.51
C ASP A 230 -3.81 10.22 26.35
N VAL A 231 -4.48 9.08 26.18
CA VAL A 231 -4.18 7.81 26.86
C VAL A 231 -3.59 6.83 25.85
N ASP A 232 -2.47 6.17 26.18
CA ASP A 232 -1.91 5.10 25.36
C ASP A 232 -2.37 3.73 25.89
N PRO A 233 -3.18 2.98 25.12
CA PRO A 233 -3.73 1.69 25.58
C PRO A 233 -2.70 0.57 25.59
N ARG A 234 -1.50 0.78 25.02
CA ARG A 234 -0.46 -0.25 24.93
C ARG A 234 0.38 -0.35 26.21
N CYS A 235 0.23 0.62 27.12
CA CYS A 235 0.87 0.61 28.44
C CYS A 235 2.40 0.45 28.44
N HIS A 236 3.08 0.99 27.42
CA HIS A 236 4.54 1.08 27.34
C HIS A 236 5.03 2.40 27.93
N PRO A 237 5.66 2.40 29.13
CA PRO A 237 6.11 3.62 29.79
C PRO A 237 7.08 4.44 28.95
N GLU A 238 7.94 3.80 28.17
CA GLU A 238 8.94 4.44 27.31
C GLU A 238 8.34 5.31 26.18
N TYR A 239 7.04 5.16 25.86
CA TYR A 239 6.38 5.94 24.82
C TYR A 239 5.97 7.35 25.26
N ILE A 240 6.07 7.65 26.55
CA ILE A 240 5.87 9.01 27.07
C ILE A 240 7.09 9.89 26.78
N GLU A 241 8.30 9.34 26.71
CA GLU A 241 9.56 10.08 26.53
C GLU A 241 10.10 10.02 25.09
N SER A 242 9.42 9.32 24.19
CA SER A 242 9.86 9.15 22.80
C SER A 242 8.96 9.85 21.78
N SER A 243 9.60 10.47 20.79
CA SER A 243 8.90 11.08 19.66
C SER A 243 8.11 10.03 18.88
N SER A 244 6.93 10.41 18.39
CA SER A 244 6.12 9.45 17.63
C SER A 244 6.75 9.13 16.28
N ASP A 245 6.51 7.90 15.80
CA ASP A 245 6.74 7.48 14.42
C ASP A 245 6.27 8.52 13.39
N LYS A 246 5.09 9.10 13.63
CA LYS A 246 4.50 10.17 12.82
C LYS A 246 5.32 11.46 12.86
N ALA A 247 5.71 11.92 14.04
CA ALA A 247 6.53 13.12 14.16
C ALA A 247 7.89 12.94 13.46
N LEU A 248 8.49 11.76 13.60
CA LEU A 248 9.77 11.42 12.96
C LEU A 248 9.67 11.27 11.44
N ALA A 249 8.58 10.67 10.93
CA ALA A 249 8.34 10.53 9.49
C ALA A 249 8.11 11.90 8.83
N VAL A 250 7.31 12.77 9.46
CA VAL A 250 7.12 14.15 9.02
C VAL A 250 8.44 14.92 9.06
N GLY A 251 9.23 14.76 10.12
CA GLY A 251 10.58 15.33 10.21
C GLY A 251 11.51 14.85 9.09
N GLY A 252 11.41 13.59 8.68
CA GLY A 252 12.12 13.05 7.52
C GLY A 252 11.74 13.75 6.22
N GLY A 253 10.45 13.93 5.96
CA GLY A 253 9.96 14.67 4.79
C GLY A 253 10.40 16.13 4.77
N VAL A 254 10.36 16.81 5.92
CA VAL A 254 10.86 18.19 6.03
C VAL A 254 12.35 18.26 5.71
N LEU A 255 13.16 17.34 6.29
CA LEU A 255 14.59 17.28 6.00
C LEU A 255 14.87 17.03 4.51
N GLU A 256 14.14 16.10 3.88
CA GLU A 256 14.22 15.83 2.44
C GLU A 256 13.93 17.09 1.61
N ALA A 257 12.85 17.80 1.93
CA ALA A 257 12.45 19.02 1.22
C ALA A 257 13.49 20.14 1.37
N ILE A 258 14.01 20.36 2.59
CA ILE A 258 15.05 21.37 2.84
C ILE A 258 16.30 21.06 2.02
N LEU A 259 16.81 19.84 2.11
CA LEU A 259 18.03 19.44 1.39
C LEU A 259 17.88 19.53 -0.13
N SER A 260 16.69 19.18 -0.65
CA SER A 260 16.40 19.26 -2.08
C SER A 260 16.30 20.70 -2.58
N LEU A 261 15.59 21.57 -1.85
CA LEU A 261 15.31 22.95 -2.28
C LEU A 261 16.48 23.92 -2.00
N SER A 262 17.29 23.65 -0.99
CA SER A 262 18.48 24.46 -0.68
C SER A 262 19.65 24.24 -1.67
N GLY A 263 19.55 23.25 -2.55
CA GLY A 263 20.66 22.83 -3.41
C GLY A 263 21.80 22.15 -2.65
N ALA A 264 21.62 21.82 -1.37
CA ALA A 264 22.62 21.14 -0.55
C ALA A 264 23.00 19.73 -1.08
N LEU A 265 22.10 19.11 -1.87
CA LEU A 265 22.34 17.85 -2.57
C LEU A 265 23.08 18.02 -3.93
N GLY A 266 23.39 19.28 -4.32
CA GLY A 266 23.93 19.67 -5.64
C GLY A 266 22.88 19.67 -6.75
N GLU A 267 23.23 20.06 -7.99
CA GLU A 267 22.46 19.75 -9.21
C GLU A 267 22.50 18.24 -9.52
N LYS A 268 22.30 17.40 -8.52
CA LYS A 268 21.82 16.06 -8.76
C LYS A 268 20.34 16.23 -8.90
N ASN A 269 19.90 16.53 -10.12
CA ASN A 269 18.63 15.98 -10.57
C ASN A 269 18.62 14.54 -10.06
N VAL A 270 17.66 14.21 -9.20
CA VAL A 270 17.22 12.83 -9.14
C VAL A 270 16.72 12.56 -10.56
N ARG A 271 17.65 12.23 -11.46
CA ARG A 271 17.34 11.49 -12.66
C ARG A 271 16.80 10.21 -12.08
N VAL A 272 15.48 10.17 -11.93
CA VAL A 272 14.75 8.98 -12.32
C VAL A 272 15.32 8.70 -13.71
N PRO A 273 16.17 7.68 -13.88
CA PRO A 273 16.61 7.31 -15.22
C PRO A 273 15.35 7.19 -16.07
N ASP A 274 15.36 7.54 -17.36
CA ASP A 274 14.13 7.48 -18.18
C ASP A 274 13.45 6.08 -18.08
N ASP A 275 14.25 5.05 -17.77
CA ASP A 275 13.91 3.68 -17.42
C ASP A 275 13.26 3.44 -16.02
N PHE A 276 13.01 4.47 -15.23
CA PHE A 276 12.26 4.44 -13.95
C PHE A 276 11.02 5.35 -13.94
N ALA A 277 10.81 6.20 -14.95
CA ALA A 277 9.57 6.99 -15.05
C ALA A 277 8.32 6.10 -15.21
N GLU A 278 8.51 4.85 -15.64
CA GLU A 278 7.47 3.81 -15.74
C GLU A 278 7.18 3.07 -14.42
N LYS A 279 7.89 3.34 -13.31
CA LYS A 279 7.70 2.64 -12.03
C LYS A 279 6.73 3.33 -11.06
N THR A 280 5.69 3.98 -11.56
CA THR A 280 4.54 4.36 -10.72
C THR A 280 3.26 3.67 -11.16
N VAL A 281 3.35 2.36 -11.36
CA VAL A 281 2.27 1.43 -11.06
C VAL A 281 2.95 0.27 -10.33
N GLN A 282 2.55 -0.02 -9.09
CA GLN A 282 2.83 -1.33 -8.50
C GLN A 282 2.10 -2.37 -9.38
N THR A 283 2.71 -2.76 -10.49
CA THR A 283 2.29 -3.97 -11.19
C THR A 283 2.55 -5.11 -10.23
N ALA A 284 1.56 -5.97 -10.03
CA ALA A 284 1.71 -7.20 -9.25
C ALA A 284 3.04 -7.90 -9.64
N PRO A 285 3.75 -8.55 -8.70
CA PRO A 285 4.96 -9.27 -9.04
C PRO A 285 4.67 -10.25 -10.18
N LEU A 286 5.40 -10.11 -11.29
CA LEU A 286 5.27 -10.98 -12.46
C LEU A 286 5.45 -12.43 -12.00
N ASN A 287 4.47 -13.27 -12.26
CA ASN A 287 4.36 -14.57 -11.58
C ASN A 287 5.17 -15.69 -12.25
N GLY A 288 5.90 -15.37 -13.32
CA GLY A 288 6.70 -16.31 -14.08
C GLY A 288 5.88 -17.32 -14.88
N SER A 289 4.70 -16.92 -15.38
CA SER A 289 3.84 -17.73 -16.25
C SER A 289 3.78 -17.13 -17.65
N LEU A 290 3.74 -17.98 -18.68
CA LEU A 290 3.44 -17.53 -20.04
C LEU A 290 1.98 -17.07 -20.24
N SER A 291 1.10 -17.32 -19.26
CA SER A 291 -0.26 -16.75 -19.23
C SER A 291 -0.31 -15.34 -18.62
N ASP A 292 0.80 -14.84 -18.11
CA ASP A 292 0.93 -13.47 -17.59
C ASP A 292 1.43 -12.58 -18.73
N ALA A 293 0.53 -11.78 -19.32
CA ALA A 293 0.86 -10.88 -20.41
C ALA A 293 1.97 -9.89 -20.05
N GLY A 294 2.03 -9.43 -18.79
CA GLY A 294 3.11 -8.56 -18.32
C GLY A 294 4.48 -9.24 -18.34
N PHE A 295 4.52 -10.54 -18.01
CA PHE A 295 5.73 -11.35 -18.08
C PHE A 295 6.19 -11.56 -19.52
N VAL A 296 5.25 -11.89 -20.42
CA VAL A 296 5.54 -12.08 -21.86
C VAL A 296 6.01 -10.78 -22.50
N SER A 297 5.31 -9.66 -22.27
CA SER A 297 5.66 -8.34 -22.81
C SER A 297 7.03 -7.89 -22.32
N ALA A 298 7.33 -8.01 -21.03
CA ALA A 298 8.63 -7.61 -20.48
C ALA A 298 9.82 -8.37 -21.10
N ILE A 299 9.61 -9.62 -21.53
CA ILE A 299 10.63 -10.38 -22.26
C ILE A 299 10.69 -9.93 -23.73
N ALA A 300 9.54 -9.81 -24.39
CA ALA A 300 9.46 -9.38 -25.78
C ALA A 300 10.11 -8.00 -26.00
N ASP A 301 9.92 -7.06 -25.06
CA ASP A 301 10.50 -5.72 -25.12
C ASP A 301 12.03 -5.73 -25.06
N GLU A 302 12.62 -6.63 -24.26
CA GLU A 302 14.07 -6.81 -24.21
C GLU A 302 14.61 -7.32 -25.56
N LEU A 303 13.95 -8.34 -26.13
CA LEU A 303 14.34 -8.92 -27.41
C LEU A 303 14.16 -7.95 -28.58
N ALA A 304 13.06 -7.17 -28.57
CA ALA A 304 12.78 -6.13 -29.56
C ALA A 304 13.85 -5.02 -29.53
N ALA A 305 14.42 -4.75 -28.36
CA ALA A 305 15.54 -3.84 -28.20
C ALA A 305 16.91 -4.47 -28.50
N GLY A 306 16.94 -5.68 -29.07
CA GLY A 306 18.16 -6.38 -29.47
C GLY A 306 18.95 -7.01 -28.33
N ARG A 307 18.39 -7.07 -27.12
CA ARG A 307 19.03 -7.64 -25.92
C ARG A 307 18.71 -9.11 -25.78
N ARG A 308 19.61 -9.87 -25.14
CA ARG A 308 19.37 -11.29 -24.81
C ARG A 308 18.75 -11.42 -23.43
N VAL A 309 17.93 -12.45 -23.25
CA VAL A 309 17.32 -12.76 -21.96
C VAL A 309 17.66 -14.19 -21.57
N GLY A 310 18.26 -14.37 -20.39
CA GLY A 310 18.45 -15.69 -19.80
C GLY A 310 17.11 -16.22 -19.32
N PHE A 311 16.75 -17.45 -19.67
CA PHE A 311 15.41 -17.98 -19.41
C PHE A 311 15.48 -19.38 -18.84
N ALA A 312 14.80 -19.57 -17.71
CA ALA A 312 14.73 -20.82 -16.97
C ALA A 312 13.28 -21.27 -16.82
N SER A 313 13.01 -22.54 -17.12
CA SER A 313 11.69 -23.17 -17.04
C SER A 313 11.75 -24.45 -16.23
N LEU A 314 10.78 -24.66 -15.34
CA LEU A 314 10.49 -25.99 -14.78
C LEU A 314 9.59 -26.75 -15.75
N LEU A 315 10.13 -27.76 -16.43
CA LEU A 315 9.38 -28.53 -17.42
C LEU A 315 8.63 -29.72 -16.82
N ALA A 316 9.14 -30.27 -15.72
CA ALA A 316 8.53 -31.38 -15.00
C ALA A 316 8.96 -31.36 -13.53
N THR A 317 8.09 -31.83 -12.64
CA THR A 317 8.41 -32.01 -11.22
C THR A 317 8.07 -33.43 -10.74
N ARG A 318 8.79 -33.92 -9.73
CA ARG A 318 8.52 -35.17 -9.02
C ARG A 318 8.59 -34.90 -7.52
N GLY A 319 7.68 -35.51 -6.76
CA GLY A 319 7.61 -35.26 -5.31
C GLY A 319 7.00 -33.91 -4.95
N SER A 320 7.29 -33.41 -3.75
CA SER A 320 6.73 -32.15 -3.23
C SER A 320 7.65 -30.98 -3.58
N MET A 321 7.18 -30.10 -4.47
CA MET A 321 7.91 -28.90 -4.92
C MET A 321 7.07 -27.63 -4.64
N PRO A 322 7.68 -26.50 -4.23
CA PRO A 322 6.95 -25.25 -3.96
C PRO A 322 6.23 -24.67 -5.19
N ARG A 323 6.74 -24.95 -6.38
CA ARG A 323 6.14 -24.63 -7.68
C ARG A 323 6.21 -25.85 -8.57
N HIS A 324 5.23 -25.97 -9.45
CA HIS A 324 5.09 -27.08 -10.38
C HIS A 324 5.53 -26.68 -11.79
N GLU A 325 5.51 -27.64 -12.71
CA GLU A 325 5.78 -27.44 -14.13
C GLU A 325 5.06 -26.21 -14.71
N GLY A 326 5.77 -25.44 -15.53
CA GLY A 326 5.33 -24.15 -16.09
C GLY A 326 5.76 -22.91 -15.32
N ALA A 327 6.35 -23.05 -14.13
CA ALA A 327 7.00 -21.95 -13.44
C ALA A 327 8.31 -21.54 -14.14
N ARG A 328 8.51 -20.24 -14.32
CA ARG A 328 9.61 -19.67 -15.09
C ARG A 328 10.25 -18.47 -14.42
N LEU A 329 11.50 -18.26 -14.77
CA LEU A 329 12.28 -17.08 -14.40
C LEU A 329 13.06 -16.59 -15.62
N ALA A 330 13.09 -15.29 -15.81
CA ALA A 330 13.88 -14.63 -16.83
C ALA A 330 14.86 -13.62 -16.21
N VAL A 331 16.05 -13.51 -16.79
CA VAL A 331 17.11 -12.59 -16.36
C VAL A 331 17.51 -11.72 -17.54
N THR A 332 17.21 -10.43 -17.43
CA THR A 332 17.56 -9.41 -18.43
C THR A 332 19.05 -9.06 -18.39
N GLU A 333 19.60 -8.38 -19.40
CA GLU A 333 21.00 -7.89 -19.38
C GLU A 333 21.33 -6.95 -18.22
N LYS A 334 20.33 -6.22 -17.70
CA LYS A 334 20.47 -5.37 -16.50
C LYS A 334 20.37 -6.16 -15.18
N ASP A 335 20.51 -7.49 -15.22
CA ASP A 335 20.36 -8.41 -14.08
C ASP A 335 19.01 -8.34 -13.33
N ARG A 336 17.99 -7.69 -13.92
CA ARG A 336 16.62 -7.71 -13.42
C ARG A 336 16.04 -9.12 -13.58
N LEU A 337 15.45 -9.63 -12.49
CA LEU A 337 14.72 -10.89 -12.44
C LEU A 337 13.24 -10.65 -12.75
N LEU A 338 12.68 -11.45 -13.66
CA LEU A 338 11.26 -11.50 -13.97
C LEU A 338 10.77 -12.92 -13.63
N GLY A 339 9.66 -13.05 -12.90
CA GLY A 339 9.16 -14.37 -12.50
C GLY A 339 9.96 -15.06 -11.39
N THR A 340 9.56 -16.29 -11.07
CA THR A 340 10.20 -17.15 -10.07
C THR A 340 9.90 -18.63 -10.36
N VAL A 341 10.86 -19.51 -10.05
CA VAL A 341 10.70 -20.97 -10.15
C VAL A 341 10.37 -21.62 -8.80
N GLY A 342 10.18 -20.84 -7.72
CA GLY A 342 9.68 -21.33 -6.44
C GLY A 342 10.60 -21.16 -5.23
N GLY A 343 11.70 -20.41 -5.35
CA GLY A 343 12.58 -20.06 -4.23
C GLY A 343 13.62 -21.13 -3.85
N GLY A 344 14.48 -20.81 -2.88
CA GLY A 344 15.47 -21.75 -2.35
C GLY A 344 16.66 -22.06 -3.27
N ALA A 345 17.21 -23.27 -3.14
CA ALA A 345 18.40 -23.70 -3.87
C ALA A 345 18.17 -23.81 -5.39
N ILE A 346 16.98 -24.26 -5.81
CA ILE A 346 16.64 -24.37 -7.23
C ILE A 346 16.52 -22.99 -7.89
N GLU A 347 15.99 -21.99 -7.19
CA GLU A 347 15.91 -20.60 -7.66
C GLU A 347 17.31 -20.02 -7.90
N ARG A 348 18.22 -20.20 -6.94
CA ARG A 348 19.59 -19.71 -7.05
C ARG A 348 20.30 -20.32 -8.25
N LEU A 349 20.15 -21.63 -8.44
CA LEU A 349 20.70 -22.35 -9.58
C LEU A 349 20.09 -21.87 -10.90
N ALA A 350 18.78 -21.67 -10.95
CA ALA A 350 18.08 -21.17 -12.13
C ALA A 350 18.56 -19.76 -12.51
N ILE A 351 18.72 -18.86 -11.54
CA ILE A 351 19.25 -17.51 -11.76
C ILE A 351 20.68 -17.55 -12.27
N GLU A 352 21.56 -18.31 -11.61
CA GLU A 352 22.98 -18.42 -11.98
C GLU A 352 23.12 -18.94 -13.42
N ARG A 353 22.39 -20.00 -13.76
CA ARG A 353 22.47 -20.59 -15.10
C ARG A 353 21.78 -19.76 -16.16
N ALA A 354 20.66 -19.12 -15.86
CA ALA A 354 20.01 -18.20 -16.79
C ALA A 354 20.92 -17.03 -17.13
N ARG A 355 21.63 -16.46 -16.13
CA ARG A 355 22.68 -15.45 -16.35
C ARG A 355 23.79 -15.97 -17.25
N ALA A 356 24.34 -17.14 -16.94
CA ALA A 356 25.39 -17.74 -17.76
C ALA A 356 24.93 -17.97 -19.21
N ALA A 357 23.71 -18.47 -19.43
CA ALA A 357 23.14 -18.69 -20.76
C ALA A 357 22.95 -17.38 -21.54
N ARG A 358 22.43 -16.32 -20.88
CA ARG A 358 22.34 -14.96 -21.45
C ARG A 358 23.71 -14.47 -21.94
N ASP A 359 24.74 -14.70 -21.14
CA ASP A 359 26.11 -14.23 -21.38
C ASP A 359 26.91 -15.13 -22.36
N GLY A 360 26.22 -15.99 -23.10
CA GLY A 360 26.80 -16.82 -24.17
C GLY A 360 27.07 -18.28 -23.78
N GLY A 361 26.67 -18.70 -22.59
CA GLY A 361 26.68 -20.11 -22.18
C GLY A 361 25.69 -20.96 -22.99
N SER A 362 26.03 -22.23 -23.18
CA SER A 362 25.17 -23.18 -23.90
C SER A 362 23.86 -23.45 -23.13
N PRO A 363 22.75 -23.73 -23.83
CA PRO A 363 21.53 -24.20 -23.19
C PRO A 363 21.76 -25.49 -22.40
N SER A 364 20.94 -25.73 -21.38
CA SER A 364 21.02 -26.94 -20.55
C SER A 364 19.64 -27.43 -20.14
N LEU A 365 19.49 -28.76 -20.06
CA LEU A 365 18.30 -29.45 -19.58
C LEU A 365 18.74 -30.56 -18.64
N ALA A 366 18.34 -30.51 -17.37
CA ALA A 366 18.71 -31.54 -16.42
C ALA A 366 17.74 -31.65 -15.24
N TRP A 367 17.68 -32.85 -14.67
CA TRP A 367 16.99 -33.12 -13.42
C TRP A 367 17.86 -32.67 -12.24
N TYR A 368 17.28 -31.88 -11.35
CA TYR A 368 17.88 -31.44 -10.10
C TYR A 368 17.07 -31.94 -8.93
N ARG A 369 17.76 -32.56 -7.98
CA ARG A 369 17.20 -32.96 -6.70
C ARG A 369 17.38 -31.82 -5.71
N THR A 370 16.30 -31.37 -5.08
CA THR A 370 16.43 -30.49 -3.91
C THR A 370 16.91 -31.33 -2.74
N GLY A 371 18.14 -31.09 -2.27
CA GLY A 371 18.80 -31.88 -1.22
C GLY A 371 18.11 -31.81 0.14
N ASP A 372 18.45 -32.75 1.03
CA ASP A 372 17.84 -33.01 2.34
C ASP A 372 17.89 -31.84 3.37
N GLU A 373 18.51 -30.70 3.03
CA GLU A 373 18.61 -29.52 3.92
C GLU A 373 17.34 -28.67 3.98
N MET A 374 16.39 -28.87 3.05
CA MET A 374 15.06 -28.25 3.09
C MET A 374 13.99 -29.34 3.04
N ALA A 375 12.95 -29.22 3.87
CA ALA A 375 11.89 -30.21 4.06
C ALA A 375 11.02 -30.55 2.81
N CYS A 376 11.41 -30.10 1.62
CA CYS A 376 10.77 -30.37 0.33
C CYS A 376 11.71 -31.22 -0.55
N GLY A 377 11.59 -32.55 -0.47
CA GLY A 377 12.45 -33.51 -1.20
C GLY A 377 11.89 -33.92 -2.56
N GLY A 378 11.84 -33.00 -3.53
CA GLY A 378 11.40 -33.28 -4.90
C GLY A 378 12.52 -33.17 -5.94
N ASP A 379 12.25 -33.67 -7.14
CA ASP A 379 13.11 -33.48 -8.31
C ASP A 379 12.43 -32.51 -9.29
N ALA A 380 13.20 -31.61 -9.89
CA ALA A 380 12.72 -30.69 -10.92
C ALA A 380 13.57 -30.81 -12.19
N LEU A 381 12.91 -30.95 -13.33
CA LEU A 381 13.53 -30.83 -14.64
C LEU A 381 13.65 -29.35 -14.99
N LEU A 382 14.86 -28.81 -14.82
CA LEU A 382 15.16 -27.40 -15.09
C LEU A 382 15.77 -27.28 -16.50
N ALA A 383 15.09 -26.53 -17.33
CA ALA A 383 15.51 -26.12 -18.65
C ALA A 383 16.04 -24.68 -18.59
N VAL A 384 17.20 -24.42 -19.18
CA VAL A 384 17.82 -23.09 -19.21
C VAL A 384 18.36 -22.79 -20.59
N ARG A 385 17.98 -21.65 -21.17
CA ARG A 385 18.45 -21.18 -22.49
C ARG A 385 18.53 -19.65 -22.53
N SER A 386 19.16 -19.12 -23.57
CA SER A 386 19.00 -17.71 -23.93
C SER A 386 17.82 -17.57 -24.89
N LEU A 387 16.96 -16.59 -24.61
CA LEU A 387 16.02 -16.06 -25.60
C LEU A 387 16.73 -15.01 -26.45
N THR A 388 16.42 -14.99 -27.73
CA THR A 388 17.04 -14.10 -28.73
C THR A 388 15.99 -13.51 -29.67
N ALA A 389 16.43 -12.72 -30.66
CA ALA A 389 15.53 -12.16 -31.67
C ALA A 389 14.71 -13.23 -32.42
N ASP A 390 15.20 -14.47 -32.52
CA ASP A 390 14.49 -15.58 -33.17
C ASP A 390 13.24 -16.01 -32.37
N ASP A 391 13.20 -15.76 -31.06
CA ASP A 391 12.04 -16.08 -30.20
C ASP A 391 10.98 -14.97 -30.21
N LEU A 392 11.34 -13.76 -30.62
CA LEU A 392 10.48 -12.58 -30.57
C LEU A 392 9.14 -12.77 -31.30
N PRO A 393 9.08 -13.33 -32.53
CA PRO A 393 7.80 -13.52 -33.22
C PRO A 393 6.80 -14.39 -32.43
N VAL A 394 7.28 -15.43 -31.75
CA VAL A 394 6.44 -16.32 -30.95
C VAL A 394 5.93 -15.63 -29.69
N LEU A 395 6.76 -14.83 -29.05
CA LEU A 395 6.38 -14.05 -27.87
C LEU A 395 5.39 -12.93 -28.21
N LEU A 396 5.55 -12.26 -29.37
CA LEU A 396 4.58 -11.28 -29.86
C LEU A 396 3.25 -11.95 -30.20
N ALA A 397 3.26 -13.06 -30.92
CA ALA A 397 2.04 -13.82 -31.22
C ALA A 397 1.33 -14.31 -29.93
N LEU A 398 2.11 -14.69 -28.91
CA LEU A 398 1.56 -15.08 -27.63
C LEU A 398 0.94 -13.89 -26.89
N ARG A 399 1.62 -12.75 -26.84
CA ARG A 399 1.09 -11.52 -26.26
C ARG A 399 -0.23 -11.14 -26.94
N ASP A 400 -0.24 -11.11 -28.27
CA ASP A 400 -1.41 -10.75 -29.05
C ASP A 400 -2.57 -11.73 -28.76
N ALA A 401 -2.31 -13.04 -28.65
CA ALA A 401 -3.33 -14.01 -28.26
C ALA A 401 -3.89 -13.74 -26.85
N LEU A 402 -3.04 -13.39 -25.87
CA LEU A 402 -3.47 -13.05 -24.50
C LEU A 402 -4.30 -11.76 -24.47
N GLU A 403 -3.91 -10.73 -25.21
CA GLU A 403 -4.64 -9.45 -25.28
C GLU A 403 -6.03 -9.61 -25.90
N HIS A 404 -6.20 -10.57 -26.82
CA HIS A 404 -7.47 -10.87 -27.48
C HIS A 404 -8.27 -12.01 -26.82
N ASP A 405 -7.89 -12.45 -25.60
CA ASP A 405 -8.51 -13.57 -24.88
C ASP A 405 -8.56 -14.90 -25.67
N GLU A 406 -7.60 -15.08 -26.59
CA GLU A 406 -7.44 -16.29 -27.36
C GLU A 406 -6.66 -17.33 -26.55
N SER A 407 -7.10 -18.60 -26.65
CA SER A 407 -6.37 -19.70 -26.05
C SER A 407 -5.36 -20.26 -27.03
N ALA A 408 -4.14 -20.45 -26.56
CA ALA A 408 -3.06 -21.05 -27.32
C ALA A 408 -2.43 -22.22 -26.57
N SER A 409 -1.56 -22.95 -27.24
CA SER A 409 -0.64 -23.88 -26.62
C SER A 409 0.78 -23.51 -26.98
N VAL A 410 1.62 -23.42 -25.95
CA VAL A 410 3.05 -23.22 -26.11
C VAL A 410 3.73 -24.58 -26.07
N THR A 411 4.64 -24.82 -27.02
CA THR A 411 5.46 -26.03 -27.11
C THR A 411 6.92 -25.64 -27.03
N GLU A 412 7.66 -26.22 -26.09
CA GLU A 412 9.11 -26.06 -25.98
C GLU A 412 9.77 -27.40 -26.32
N ARG A 413 10.59 -27.43 -27.39
CA ARG A 413 11.24 -28.66 -27.86
C ARG A 413 12.71 -28.66 -27.52
N TRP A 414 13.16 -29.74 -26.91
CA TRP A 414 14.54 -30.00 -26.48
C TRP A 414 15.12 -31.25 -27.15
N SER A 415 14.57 -31.66 -28.29
CA SER A 415 15.08 -32.79 -29.09
C SER A 415 16.52 -32.57 -29.57
N ASP A 416 16.90 -31.30 -29.80
CA ASP A 416 18.29 -30.86 -29.88
C ASP A 416 18.58 -29.94 -28.68
N PRO A 417 19.28 -30.44 -27.64
CA PRO A 417 19.58 -29.64 -26.45
C PRO A 417 20.45 -28.41 -26.71
N ALA A 418 21.17 -28.36 -27.84
CA ALA A 418 22.00 -27.21 -28.20
C ALA A 418 21.18 -26.06 -28.83
N ALA A 419 20.00 -26.36 -29.38
CA ALA A 419 19.14 -25.42 -30.09
C ALA A 419 17.66 -25.67 -29.78
N PRO A 420 17.22 -25.49 -28.53
CA PRO A 420 15.82 -25.66 -28.16
C PRO A 420 14.93 -24.61 -28.85
N THR A 421 13.73 -25.02 -29.26
CA THR A 421 12.75 -24.14 -29.94
C THR A 421 11.51 -23.89 -29.10
N LEU A 422 10.90 -22.72 -29.31
CA LEU A 422 9.61 -22.35 -28.74
C LEU A 422 8.62 -22.12 -29.87
N GLU A 423 7.46 -22.75 -29.80
CA GLU A 423 6.41 -22.68 -30.82
C GLU A 423 5.07 -22.36 -30.17
N LEU A 424 4.27 -21.54 -30.86
CA LEU A 424 2.87 -21.28 -30.52
C LEU A 424 1.97 -22.03 -31.50
N ALA A 425 0.95 -22.70 -30.98
CA ALA A 425 -0.11 -23.32 -31.78
C ALA A 425 -1.49 -22.94 -31.20
N PRO A 426 -2.58 -23.03 -31.99
CA PRO A 426 -3.93 -22.95 -31.44
C PRO A 426 -4.12 -23.92 -30.29
N ALA A 427 -4.92 -23.56 -29.28
CA ALA A 427 -5.10 -24.38 -28.09
C ALA A 427 -5.55 -25.82 -28.45
N ALA A 428 -4.68 -26.79 -28.15
CA ALA A 428 -5.07 -28.19 -28.06
C ALA A 428 -5.82 -28.44 -26.75
N ARG A 429 -6.64 -29.50 -26.68
CA ARG A 429 -7.21 -29.97 -25.41
C ARG A 429 -6.11 -30.56 -24.51
N LEU A 430 -5.35 -29.69 -23.87
CA LEU A 430 -4.41 -30.03 -22.81
C LEU A 430 -5.05 -29.70 -21.47
N ALA A 431 -5.05 -30.67 -20.55
CA ALA A 431 -5.53 -30.48 -19.18
C ALA A 431 -4.52 -29.70 -18.29
N GLY A 432 -3.34 -29.38 -18.84
CA GLY A 432 -2.30 -28.67 -18.11
C GLY A 432 -0.93 -28.84 -18.78
N PRO A 433 0.12 -28.31 -18.13
CA PRO A 433 1.49 -28.53 -18.54
C PRO A 433 1.87 -30.01 -18.57
N THR A 434 2.64 -30.42 -19.57
CA THR A 434 3.09 -31.80 -19.77
C THR A 434 4.50 -31.86 -20.33
N TRP A 435 5.27 -32.85 -19.89
CA TRP A 435 6.59 -33.19 -20.43
C TRP A 435 6.56 -34.61 -21.02
N ASP A 436 7.04 -34.75 -22.26
CA ASP A 436 7.23 -36.04 -22.94
C ASP A 436 8.74 -36.35 -22.99
N ASP A 437 9.19 -37.27 -22.14
CA ASP A 437 10.60 -37.70 -22.07
C ASP A 437 11.10 -38.29 -23.39
N ALA A 438 10.26 -39.05 -24.11
CA ALA A 438 10.68 -39.74 -25.35
C ALA A 438 10.91 -38.76 -26.50
N ARG A 439 10.17 -37.65 -26.52
CA ARG A 439 10.29 -36.59 -27.53
C ARG A 439 11.08 -35.38 -27.05
N ALA A 440 11.52 -35.37 -25.79
CA ALA A 440 12.08 -34.20 -25.11
C ALA A 440 11.25 -32.94 -25.39
N THR A 441 9.93 -33.01 -25.24
CA THR A 441 9.01 -31.93 -25.60
C THR A 441 8.12 -31.56 -24.44
N TYR A 442 8.10 -30.28 -24.08
CA TYR A 442 7.17 -29.69 -23.14
C TYR A 442 6.01 -29.02 -23.87
N ARG A 443 4.79 -29.13 -23.33
CA ARG A 443 3.61 -28.41 -23.81
C ARG A 443 2.77 -27.91 -22.66
N GLU A 444 2.25 -26.70 -22.77
CA GLU A 444 1.24 -26.19 -21.84
C GLU A 444 0.12 -25.44 -22.59
N PRO A 445 -1.10 -25.40 -22.04
CA PRO A 445 -2.12 -24.46 -22.45
C PRO A 445 -1.80 -23.07 -21.88
N VAL A 446 -1.97 -22.05 -22.71
CA VAL A 446 -1.79 -20.65 -22.31
C VAL A 446 -3.05 -19.87 -22.69
N ALA A 447 -3.51 -19.02 -21.78
CA ALA A 447 -4.66 -18.19 -22.03
C ALA A 447 -4.67 -16.97 -21.10
N ALA A 448 -5.43 -15.96 -21.50
CA ALA A 448 -5.53 -14.70 -20.79
C ALA A 448 -5.92 -14.87 -19.30
N PRO A 449 -5.51 -13.92 -18.44
CA PRO A 449 -5.98 -13.85 -17.06
C PRO A 449 -7.50 -13.89 -17.00
N SER A 450 -8.05 -14.55 -15.98
CA SER A 450 -9.50 -14.56 -15.78
C SER A 450 -9.95 -13.17 -15.34
N ARG A 451 -10.88 -12.55 -16.07
CA ARG A 451 -11.49 -11.30 -15.64
C ARG A 451 -12.45 -11.55 -14.49
N LEU A 452 -12.44 -10.64 -13.53
CA LEU A 452 -13.31 -10.62 -12.38
C LEU A 452 -14.12 -9.32 -12.39
N HIS A 453 -15.43 -9.45 -12.63
CA HIS A 453 -16.37 -8.34 -12.58
C HIS A 453 -16.92 -8.24 -11.17
N VAL A 454 -16.62 -7.15 -10.46
CA VAL A 454 -17.05 -6.90 -9.08
C VAL A 454 -18.09 -5.79 -9.08
N PHE A 455 -19.34 -6.14 -8.80
CA PHE A 455 -20.43 -5.18 -8.62
C PHE A 455 -20.54 -4.83 -7.13
N GLY A 456 -19.94 -3.71 -6.73
CA GLY A 456 -19.89 -3.25 -5.35
C GLY A 456 -18.47 -2.83 -4.94
N ALA A 457 -18.25 -1.53 -4.76
CA ALA A 457 -17.01 -0.90 -4.34
C ALA A 457 -16.94 -0.62 -2.82
N GLY A 458 -17.83 -1.24 -2.03
CA GLY A 458 -17.80 -1.15 -0.56
C GLY A 458 -16.57 -1.83 0.06
N HIS A 459 -16.46 -1.80 1.38
CA HIS A 459 -15.30 -2.34 2.12
C HIS A 459 -14.91 -3.78 1.73
N VAL A 460 -15.90 -4.67 1.52
CA VAL A 460 -15.65 -6.05 1.07
C VAL A 460 -15.14 -6.08 -0.37
N GLY A 461 -15.73 -5.28 -1.26
CA GLY A 461 -15.33 -5.18 -2.66
C GLY A 461 -13.89 -4.67 -2.82
N ALA A 462 -13.52 -3.63 -2.09
CA ALA A 462 -12.15 -3.11 -2.08
C ALA A 462 -11.13 -4.14 -1.58
N ALA A 463 -11.45 -4.86 -0.49
CA ALA A 463 -10.60 -5.93 0.02
C ALA A 463 -10.49 -7.10 -0.96
N LEU A 464 -11.60 -7.49 -1.60
CA LEU A 464 -11.64 -8.52 -2.64
C LEU A 464 -10.75 -8.14 -3.82
N VAL A 465 -10.88 -6.93 -4.35
CA VAL A 465 -10.11 -6.46 -5.51
C VAL A 465 -8.61 -6.48 -5.22
N ALA A 466 -8.19 -6.02 -4.04
CA ALA A 466 -6.78 -6.06 -3.64
C ALA A 466 -6.21 -7.50 -3.62
N MET A 467 -6.94 -8.45 -3.04
CA MET A 467 -6.50 -9.85 -2.96
C MET A 467 -6.61 -10.59 -4.31
N ALA A 468 -7.69 -10.36 -5.05
CA ALA A 468 -7.96 -11.02 -6.33
C ALA A 468 -6.94 -10.59 -7.38
N SER A 469 -6.61 -9.30 -7.45
CA SER A 469 -5.55 -8.75 -8.30
C SER A 469 -4.20 -9.40 -7.99
N ALA A 470 -3.84 -9.51 -6.70
CA ALA A 470 -2.60 -10.17 -6.28
C ALA A 470 -2.50 -11.67 -6.66
N VAL A 471 -3.63 -12.36 -6.85
CA VAL A 471 -3.66 -13.77 -7.31
C VAL A 471 -3.97 -13.90 -8.82
N GLY A 472 -3.82 -12.82 -9.57
CA GLY A 472 -3.86 -12.78 -11.04
C GLY A 472 -5.26 -12.73 -11.66
N PHE A 473 -6.22 -12.07 -11.02
CA PHE A 473 -7.49 -11.68 -11.67
C PHE A 473 -7.41 -10.23 -12.16
N GLU A 474 -7.87 -10.00 -13.39
CA GLU A 474 -8.11 -8.65 -13.90
C GLU A 474 -9.45 -8.13 -13.36
N CYS A 475 -9.39 -7.19 -12.41
CA CYS A 475 -10.56 -6.78 -11.65
C CYS A 475 -11.23 -5.55 -12.29
N HIS A 476 -12.44 -5.73 -12.81
CA HIS A 476 -13.28 -4.64 -13.30
C HIS A 476 -14.37 -4.34 -12.27
N VAL A 477 -14.39 -3.13 -11.71
CA VAL A 477 -15.25 -2.77 -10.58
C VAL A 477 -16.35 -1.80 -11.02
N TYR A 478 -17.55 -2.04 -10.51
CA TYR A 478 -18.78 -1.33 -10.85
C TYR A 478 -19.50 -0.93 -9.55
N ASP A 479 -19.86 0.34 -9.39
CA ASP A 479 -20.68 0.82 -8.26
C ASP A 479 -21.43 2.09 -8.66
N ASP A 480 -22.55 2.37 -8.00
CA ASP A 480 -23.37 3.56 -8.26
C ASP A 480 -22.96 4.79 -7.46
N ARG A 481 -22.04 4.62 -6.49
CA ARG A 481 -21.55 5.69 -5.62
C ARG A 481 -20.24 6.28 -6.11
N PRO A 482 -20.22 7.54 -6.58
CA PRO A 482 -19.03 8.17 -7.16
C PRO A 482 -17.90 8.36 -6.14
N GLU A 483 -18.21 8.46 -4.85
CA GLU A 483 -17.22 8.56 -3.79
C GLU A 483 -16.47 7.25 -3.51
N LEU A 484 -17.00 6.10 -3.94
CA LEU A 484 -16.37 4.79 -3.80
C LEU A 484 -15.75 4.31 -5.12
N ALA A 485 -16.46 4.48 -6.24
CA ALA A 485 -16.05 4.08 -7.58
C ALA A 485 -14.95 4.99 -8.16
N THR A 486 -13.81 5.07 -7.48
CA THR A 486 -12.63 5.82 -7.94
C THR A 486 -11.38 4.94 -7.95
N SER A 487 -10.46 5.22 -8.87
CA SER A 487 -9.15 4.57 -8.90
C SER A 487 -8.33 4.80 -7.62
N ALA A 488 -8.61 5.90 -6.88
CA ALA A 488 -7.95 6.18 -5.60
C ALA A 488 -8.37 5.20 -4.50
N ASN A 489 -9.65 4.78 -4.48
CA ASN A 489 -10.15 3.80 -3.51
C ASN A 489 -9.90 2.35 -3.93
N LEU A 490 -9.78 2.11 -5.24
CA LEU A 490 -9.60 0.80 -5.84
C LEU A 490 -8.31 0.76 -6.70
N PRO A 491 -7.13 1.03 -6.13
CA PRO A 491 -5.89 1.17 -6.90
C PRO A 491 -5.42 -0.14 -7.56
N ALA A 492 -5.93 -1.29 -7.11
CA ALA A 492 -5.61 -2.60 -7.67
C ALA A 492 -6.61 -3.05 -8.77
N ALA A 493 -7.65 -2.26 -9.07
CA ALA A 493 -8.61 -2.56 -10.12
C ALA A 493 -8.03 -2.24 -11.51
N THR A 494 -8.30 -3.09 -12.48
CA THR A 494 -8.02 -2.87 -13.91
C THR A 494 -8.87 -1.73 -14.45
N SER A 495 -10.13 -1.65 -14.05
CA SER A 495 -11.01 -0.51 -14.38
C SER A 495 -12.04 -0.28 -13.28
N VAL A 496 -12.48 0.97 -13.14
CA VAL A 496 -13.55 1.36 -12.21
C VAL A 496 -14.59 2.18 -12.96
N THR A 497 -15.85 1.74 -12.94
CA THR A 497 -16.96 2.41 -13.65
C THR A 497 -18.05 2.78 -12.65
N CYS A 498 -18.47 4.05 -12.68
CA CYS A 498 -19.53 4.56 -11.82
C CYS A 498 -20.83 4.73 -12.64
N GLY A 499 -21.97 4.25 -12.13
CA GLY A 499 -23.27 4.34 -12.82
C GLY A 499 -24.35 3.47 -12.19
N ALA A 500 -25.57 3.51 -12.72
CA ALA A 500 -26.67 2.68 -12.20
C ALA A 500 -26.43 1.19 -12.47
N PHE A 501 -26.70 0.32 -11.48
CA PHE A 501 -26.33 -1.11 -11.56
C PHE A 501 -26.97 -1.88 -12.72
N ASP A 502 -28.18 -1.52 -13.14
CA ASP A 502 -28.85 -2.07 -14.32
C ASP A 502 -28.11 -1.73 -15.61
N GLU A 503 -27.72 -0.47 -15.79
CA GLU A 503 -26.93 0.00 -16.92
C GLU A 503 -25.52 -0.61 -16.92
N LEU A 504 -24.86 -0.64 -15.75
CA LEU A 504 -23.53 -1.22 -15.59
C LEU A 504 -23.53 -2.72 -15.89
N ALA A 505 -24.51 -3.47 -15.40
CA ALA A 505 -24.60 -4.91 -15.64
C ALA A 505 -24.93 -5.25 -17.11
N ALA A 506 -25.77 -4.42 -17.76
CA ALA A 506 -26.06 -4.55 -19.19
C ALA A 506 -24.84 -4.19 -20.06
N GLY A 507 -24.11 -3.14 -19.71
CA GLY A 507 -22.95 -2.65 -20.45
C GLY A 507 -21.66 -3.44 -20.23
N ALA A 508 -21.54 -4.18 -19.12
CA ALA A 508 -20.35 -4.98 -18.84
C ALA A 508 -20.14 -6.05 -19.93
N VAL A 509 -18.92 -6.13 -20.47
CA VAL A 509 -18.52 -7.17 -21.42
C VAL A 509 -18.04 -8.39 -20.64
N ILE A 510 -18.93 -9.37 -20.47
CA ILE A 510 -18.69 -10.57 -19.67
C ILE A 510 -18.65 -11.79 -20.60
N GLY A 511 -17.50 -12.46 -20.62
CA GLY A 511 -17.22 -13.65 -21.43
C GLY A 511 -17.38 -14.97 -20.67
N PRO A 512 -17.30 -16.11 -21.39
CA PRO A 512 -17.52 -17.45 -20.84
C PRO A 512 -16.37 -17.98 -19.98
N ARG A 513 -15.36 -17.15 -19.69
CA ARG A 513 -14.23 -17.47 -18.80
C ARG A 513 -14.26 -16.64 -17.52
N ASP A 514 -15.06 -15.59 -17.53
CA ASP A 514 -15.04 -14.57 -16.52
C ASP A 514 -15.76 -15.03 -15.26
N SER A 515 -15.45 -14.33 -14.17
CA SER A 515 -16.12 -14.48 -12.89
C SER A 515 -16.88 -13.21 -12.57
N VAL A 516 -18.09 -13.33 -12.04
CA VAL A 516 -18.90 -12.23 -11.56
C VAL A 516 -19.10 -12.36 -10.06
N VAL A 517 -18.86 -11.28 -9.33
CA VAL A 517 -19.05 -11.20 -7.88
C VAL A 517 -19.94 -10.00 -7.57
N VAL A 518 -21.06 -10.26 -6.91
CA VAL A 518 -22.10 -9.27 -6.58
C VAL A 518 -22.02 -8.97 -5.07
N LEU A 519 -21.65 -7.74 -4.74
CA LEU A 519 -21.37 -7.19 -3.41
C LEU A 519 -22.02 -5.80 -3.22
N THR A 520 -23.21 -5.59 -3.78
CA THR A 520 -23.82 -4.26 -3.77
C THR A 520 -24.26 -3.87 -2.35
N HIS A 521 -24.70 -2.63 -2.18
CA HIS A 521 -25.10 -2.10 -0.87
C HIS A 521 -26.54 -2.42 -0.48
N GLY A 522 -27.30 -3.16 -1.30
CA GLY A 522 -28.70 -3.47 -1.04
C GLY A 522 -29.23 -4.66 -1.85
N HIS A 523 -30.10 -5.44 -1.23
CA HIS A 523 -30.63 -6.69 -1.80
C HIS A 523 -31.32 -6.50 -3.16
N ALA A 524 -32.03 -5.38 -3.37
CA ALA A 524 -32.66 -5.06 -4.65
C ALA A 524 -31.63 -4.82 -5.78
N HIS A 525 -30.48 -4.21 -5.45
CA HIS A 525 -29.40 -4.02 -6.41
C HIS A 525 -28.68 -5.34 -6.72
N ASP A 526 -28.50 -6.21 -5.71
CA ASP A 526 -27.96 -7.56 -5.92
C ASP A 526 -28.83 -8.35 -6.91
N GLU A 527 -30.16 -8.34 -6.73
CA GLU A 527 -31.11 -9.00 -7.64
C GLU A 527 -31.10 -8.38 -9.04
N THR A 528 -30.99 -7.05 -9.14
CA THR A 528 -30.89 -6.34 -10.43
C THR A 528 -29.68 -6.82 -11.23
N VAL A 529 -28.51 -6.88 -10.59
CA VAL A 529 -27.27 -7.37 -11.23
C VAL A 529 -27.38 -8.86 -11.57
N LEU A 530 -27.87 -9.68 -10.63
CA LEU A 530 -28.03 -11.13 -10.86
C LEU A 530 -28.97 -11.42 -12.03
N LEU A 531 -30.12 -10.74 -12.10
CA LEU A 531 -31.07 -10.90 -13.21
C LEU A 531 -30.43 -10.53 -14.54
N ALA A 532 -29.74 -9.38 -14.61
CA ALA A 532 -29.06 -8.93 -15.82
C ALA A 532 -27.98 -9.91 -16.27
N VAL A 533 -27.16 -10.44 -15.35
CA VAL A 533 -26.07 -11.38 -15.65
C VAL A 533 -26.60 -12.76 -16.06
N LEU A 534 -27.59 -13.29 -15.34
CA LEU A 534 -28.13 -14.63 -15.59
C LEU A 534 -29.05 -14.69 -16.80
N SER A 535 -29.57 -13.55 -17.27
CA SER A 535 -30.40 -13.48 -18.49
C SER A 535 -29.59 -13.43 -19.78
N ARG A 536 -28.26 -13.34 -19.73
CA ARG A 536 -27.39 -13.28 -20.92
C ARG A 536 -27.38 -14.60 -21.68
N ASP A 537 -27.11 -14.55 -22.98
CA ASP A 537 -26.90 -15.76 -23.79
C ASP A 537 -25.58 -16.44 -23.43
N VAL A 538 -24.52 -15.64 -23.30
CA VAL A 538 -23.21 -16.11 -22.86
C VAL A 538 -23.14 -16.04 -21.34
N GLN A 539 -23.03 -17.19 -20.70
CA GLN A 539 -22.95 -17.29 -19.24
C GLN A 539 -21.49 -17.14 -18.78
N PRO A 540 -21.22 -16.31 -17.75
CA PRO A 540 -19.93 -16.33 -17.09
C PRO A 540 -19.72 -17.67 -16.43
N ALA A 541 -18.47 -18.03 -16.23
CA ALA A 541 -18.17 -19.36 -15.76
C ALA A 541 -18.25 -19.47 -14.22
N TYR A 542 -18.42 -18.35 -13.52
CA TYR A 542 -18.75 -18.29 -12.10
C TYR A 542 -19.57 -17.04 -11.80
N VAL A 543 -20.62 -17.19 -11.02
CA VAL A 543 -21.39 -16.09 -10.42
C VAL A 543 -21.48 -16.34 -8.93
N GLY A 544 -21.09 -15.35 -8.14
CA GLY A 544 -21.23 -15.37 -6.70
C GLY A 544 -21.93 -14.12 -6.18
N CYS A 545 -22.77 -14.27 -5.18
CA CYS A 545 -23.47 -13.16 -4.53
C CYS A 545 -23.31 -13.21 -3.02
N ILE A 546 -22.97 -12.08 -2.41
CA ILE A 546 -23.00 -11.96 -0.96
C ILE A 546 -24.43 -12.03 -0.44
N GLY A 547 -24.60 -12.63 0.73
CA GLY A 547 -25.91 -12.73 1.36
C GLY A 547 -25.94 -13.80 2.43
N SER A 548 -26.80 -13.64 3.43
CA SER A 548 -27.10 -14.72 4.39
C SER A 548 -27.89 -15.84 3.70
N ALA A 549 -27.88 -17.05 4.27
CA ALA A 549 -28.64 -18.18 3.72
C ALA A 549 -30.14 -17.84 3.51
N ARG A 550 -30.72 -17.05 4.42
CA ARG A 550 -32.10 -16.57 4.29
C ARG A 550 -32.29 -15.62 3.09
N LYS A 551 -31.37 -14.66 2.90
CA LYS A 551 -31.42 -13.74 1.75
C LYS A 551 -31.20 -14.49 0.43
N ALA A 552 -30.32 -15.48 0.45
CA ALA A 552 -30.05 -16.34 -0.69
C ALA A 552 -31.30 -17.09 -1.15
N ALA A 553 -32.08 -17.65 -0.22
CA ALA A 553 -33.32 -18.35 -0.56
C ALA A 553 -34.33 -17.43 -1.25
N LEU A 554 -34.53 -16.21 -0.71
CA LEU A 554 -35.46 -15.24 -1.29
C LEU A 554 -35.03 -14.77 -2.69
N ALA A 555 -33.74 -14.43 -2.87
CA ALA A 555 -33.21 -14.06 -4.18
C ALA A 555 -33.43 -15.17 -5.23
N ARG A 556 -33.26 -16.45 -4.84
CA ARG A 556 -33.49 -17.58 -5.75
C ARG A 556 -34.95 -17.66 -6.19
N GLU A 557 -35.90 -17.50 -5.28
CA GLU A 557 -37.33 -17.49 -5.59
C GLU A 557 -37.69 -16.34 -6.55
N HIS A 558 -37.18 -15.13 -6.31
CA HIS A 558 -37.42 -13.98 -7.17
C HIS A 558 -36.82 -14.14 -8.57
N LEU A 559 -35.59 -14.66 -8.67
CA LEU A 559 -34.94 -14.90 -9.97
C LEU A 559 -35.70 -15.92 -10.82
N VAL A 560 -36.18 -17.01 -10.21
CA VAL A 560 -37.01 -18.02 -10.90
C VAL A 560 -38.35 -17.41 -11.32
N ALA A 561 -39.00 -16.63 -10.45
CA ALA A 561 -40.25 -15.94 -10.77
C ALA A 561 -40.07 -14.91 -11.90
N ALA A 562 -38.88 -14.31 -12.02
CA ALA A 562 -38.50 -13.41 -13.11
C ALA A 562 -38.13 -14.14 -14.42
N GLY A 563 -38.21 -15.47 -14.45
CA GLY A 563 -38.01 -16.28 -15.66
C GLY A 563 -36.59 -16.79 -15.88
N VAL A 564 -35.68 -16.64 -14.91
CA VAL A 564 -34.34 -17.23 -15.00
C VAL A 564 -34.45 -18.76 -14.84
N PRO A 565 -33.86 -19.57 -15.75
CA PRO A 565 -33.88 -21.01 -15.63
C PRO A 565 -33.29 -21.50 -14.30
N GLN A 566 -33.96 -22.48 -13.67
CA GLN A 566 -33.57 -23.03 -12.36
C GLN A 566 -32.08 -23.45 -12.32
N GLU A 567 -31.59 -24.09 -13.38
CA GLU A 567 -30.18 -24.52 -13.48
C GLU A 567 -29.19 -23.35 -13.34
N ARG A 568 -29.50 -22.18 -13.93
CA ARG A 568 -28.65 -20.98 -13.83
C ARG A 568 -28.69 -20.40 -12.42
N VAL A 569 -29.86 -20.40 -11.79
CA VAL A 569 -30.03 -19.96 -10.40
C VAL A 569 -29.25 -20.88 -9.46
N ASP A 570 -29.36 -22.19 -9.63
CA ASP A 570 -28.67 -23.20 -8.80
C ASP A 570 -27.14 -23.11 -8.93
N ALA A 571 -26.63 -22.70 -10.09
CA ALA A 571 -25.21 -22.49 -10.32
C ALA A 571 -24.62 -21.27 -9.56
N VAL A 572 -25.45 -20.34 -9.08
CA VAL A 572 -24.98 -19.16 -8.32
C VAL A 572 -24.46 -19.57 -6.95
N ALA A 573 -23.21 -19.20 -6.66
CA ALA A 573 -22.60 -19.34 -5.34
C ALA A 573 -23.17 -18.28 -4.38
N MET A 574 -24.20 -18.66 -3.64
CA MET A 574 -24.91 -17.78 -2.71
C MET A 574 -25.39 -18.59 -1.50
N PRO A 575 -24.82 -18.39 -0.30
CA PRO A 575 -23.77 -17.42 0.03
C PRO A 575 -22.43 -17.65 -0.70
N ILE A 576 -21.78 -16.56 -1.09
CA ILE A 576 -20.48 -16.57 -1.75
C ILE A 576 -19.33 -16.89 -0.77
N GLY A 577 -18.26 -17.51 -1.28
CA GLY A 577 -17.03 -17.82 -0.53
C GLY A 577 -16.99 -19.22 0.06
N LEU A 578 -15.80 -19.65 0.50
CA LEU A 578 -15.64 -20.89 1.27
C LEU A 578 -16.11 -20.71 2.72
N ALA A 579 -16.67 -21.76 3.31
CA ALA A 579 -17.17 -21.75 4.68
C ALA A 579 -16.01 -21.84 5.71
N ILE A 580 -15.28 -20.73 5.89
CA ILE A 580 -14.13 -20.62 6.80
C ILE A 580 -14.44 -19.86 8.11
N GLY A 581 -15.72 -19.52 8.35
CA GLY A 581 -16.13 -18.72 9.51
C GLY A 581 -15.78 -17.23 9.41
N ALA A 582 -15.64 -16.70 8.20
CA ALA A 582 -15.28 -15.30 7.94
C ALA A 582 -16.31 -14.29 8.50
N VAL A 583 -15.82 -13.24 9.16
CA VAL A 583 -16.63 -12.18 9.76
C VAL A 583 -16.21 -10.79 9.25
N THR A 584 -14.90 -10.52 9.17
CA THR A 584 -14.40 -9.20 8.73
C THR A 584 -14.39 -9.06 7.20
N PRO A 585 -14.39 -7.83 6.64
CA PRO A 585 -14.33 -7.64 5.18
C PRO A 585 -13.14 -8.35 4.51
N ALA A 586 -11.98 -8.36 5.16
CA ALA A 586 -10.79 -9.03 4.65
C ALA A 586 -10.91 -10.56 4.70
N GLU A 587 -11.51 -11.13 5.75
CA GLU A 587 -11.77 -12.57 5.84
C GLU A 587 -12.81 -13.02 4.80
N ILE A 588 -13.85 -12.22 4.57
CA ILE A 588 -14.86 -12.50 3.55
C ILE A 588 -14.22 -12.44 2.15
N ALA A 589 -13.41 -11.41 1.88
CA ALA A 589 -12.63 -11.32 0.65
C ALA A 589 -11.74 -12.54 0.45
N LEU A 590 -11.00 -12.98 1.47
CA LEU A 590 -10.18 -14.19 1.44
C LEU A 590 -11.00 -15.44 1.11
N ALA A 591 -12.17 -15.62 1.74
CA ALA A 591 -13.06 -16.73 1.47
C ALA A 591 -13.56 -16.76 0.02
N ILE A 592 -13.87 -15.58 -0.55
CA ILE A 592 -14.28 -15.42 -1.95
C ILE A 592 -13.11 -15.73 -2.88
N VAL A 593 -11.93 -15.16 -2.64
CA VAL A 593 -10.73 -15.41 -3.46
C VAL A 593 -10.37 -16.89 -3.46
N ALA A 594 -10.42 -17.56 -2.31
CA ALA A 594 -10.17 -19.00 -2.22
C ALA A 594 -11.17 -19.82 -3.06
N GLN A 595 -12.45 -19.44 -3.05
CA GLN A 595 -13.47 -20.08 -3.89
C GLN A 595 -13.23 -19.81 -5.39
N LEU A 596 -12.90 -18.57 -5.76
CA LEU A 596 -12.56 -18.20 -7.15
C LEU A 596 -11.34 -18.96 -7.67
N VAL A 597 -10.28 -19.07 -6.86
CA VAL A 597 -9.08 -19.87 -7.19
C VAL A 597 -9.46 -21.33 -7.40
N ARG A 598 -10.25 -21.93 -6.50
CA ARG A 598 -10.72 -23.32 -6.64
C ARG A 598 -11.46 -23.54 -7.96
N ARG A 599 -12.42 -22.66 -8.30
CA ARG A 599 -13.17 -22.73 -9.56
C ARG A 599 -12.28 -22.59 -10.79
N ARG A 600 -11.29 -21.69 -10.74
CA ARG A 600 -10.30 -21.52 -11.82
C ARG A 600 -9.43 -22.76 -12.01
N VAL A 601 -9.06 -23.46 -10.94
CA VAL A 601 -8.32 -24.73 -11.00
C VAL A 601 -9.18 -25.86 -11.57
N GLU A 602 -10.41 -26.03 -11.08
CA GLU A 602 -11.36 -27.06 -11.56
C GLU A 602 -11.56 -26.97 -13.08
N ARG A 603 -11.68 -25.75 -13.64
CA ARG A 603 -11.83 -25.54 -15.08
C ARG A 603 -10.61 -25.91 -15.92
N ARG A 604 -9.40 -25.83 -15.35
CA ARG A 604 -8.18 -26.20 -16.06
C ARG A 604 -8.08 -27.72 -16.27
N GLY A 605 -8.93 -28.54 -15.63
CA GLY A 605 -8.87 -29.99 -15.73
C GLY A 605 -7.84 -30.62 -14.80
N ALA A 606 -7.18 -29.82 -13.95
CA ALA A 606 -6.48 -30.32 -12.78
C ALA A 606 -7.55 -30.76 -11.77
N GLY A 607 -7.76 -32.08 -11.66
CA GLY A 607 -8.54 -32.63 -10.55
C GLY A 607 -8.01 -32.13 -9.20
N PRO A 608 -8.79 -32.24 -8.10
CA PRO A 608 -8.31 -31.81 -6.78
C PRO A 608 -6.93 -32.40 -6.57
N GLY A 609 -5.93 -31.52 -6.40
CA GLY A 609 -4.54 -31.94 -6.22
C GLY A 609 -4.48 -33.01 -5.14
N LYS A 610 -3.57 -33.97 -5.26
CA LYS A 610 -3.31 -35.01 -4.24
C LYS A 610 -3.08 -34.33 -2.88
N GLY A 611 -4.15 -34.13 -2.12
CA GLY A 611 -4.16 -33.15 -1.04
C GLY A 611 -5.56 -32.80 -0.52
N GLU A 612 -6.56 -33.67 -0.70
CA GLU A 612 -7.58 -33.79 0.35
C GLU A 612 -6.91 -34.46 1.55
N ARG A 613 -6.23 -33.69 2.39
CA ARG A 613 -5.94 -34.09 3.78
C ARG A 613 -5.94 -32.87 4.70
N ALA A 614 -7.02 -32.83 5.47
CA ALA A 614 -7.25 -32.19 6.78
C ALA A 614 -7.08 -30.67 6.88
#